data_AF-A0A924T8B6-F1
#
_entry.id   AF-A0A924T8B6-F1
#
_cell.length_a   1.000
_cell.length_b   1.000
_cell.length_c   1.000
_cell.angle_alpha   90.00
_cell.angle_beta   90.00
_cell.angle_gamma   90.00
#
_symmetry.space_group_name_H-M   'P 1'
#
loop_
_entity.id
_entity.type
_entity.pdbx_description
1 polymer ?
#
loop_
_entity_poly.entity_id
_entity_poly.type
_entity_poly.pdbx_seq_one_letter_code
_entity_poly.pdbx_strand_id
1 'polypeptide(L)'
;HRLRTELKVNTTCGASNVSFGLPERNGINAGFLTMAIASGMTSAITNPLHAEVVRACMAADVMMGHDPDCARWIRKFREVPTMGADGEMGRGRREIGKRRRV
;
A
#
# COMPACT_ATOMS: atom_id res chain seq x y z
N HIS A 1 13.73 -6.95 15.03
CA HIS A 1 13.53 -8.22 15.76
C HIS A 1 13.05 -7.98 17.19
N ARG A 2 13.91 -7.58 18.15
CA ARG A 2 13.56 -7.41 19.58
C ARG A 2 12.28 -6.60 19.87
N LEU A 3 12.15 -5.42 19.27
CA LEU A 3 10.99 -4.54 19.49
C LEU A 3 9.65 -5.22 19.14
N ARG A 4 9.64 -6.02 18.06
CA ARG A 4 8.43 -6.70 17.58
C ARG A 4 8.21 -8.05 18.26
N THR A 5 9.25 -8.85 18.43
CA THR A 5 9.14 -10.23 18.91
C THR A 5 9.16 -10.35 20.42
N GLU A 6 10.00 -9.57 21.11
CA GLU A 6 10.16 -9.62 22.58
C GLU A 6 9.23 -8.61 23.24
N LEU A 7 9.33 -7.35 22.82
CA LEU A 7 8.66 -6.24 23.50
C LEU A 7 7.24 -5.99 22.99
N LYS A 8 6.90 -6.50 21.80
CA LYS A 8 5.58 -6.37 21.15
C LYS A 8 5.09 -4.91 21.09
N VAL A 9 6.02 -3.99 20.86
CA VAL A 9 5.73 -2.55 20.77
C VAL A 9 5.61 -2.08 19.33
N ASN A 10 4.89 -0.97 19.14
CA ASN A 10 4.86 -0.25 17.87
C ASN A 10 6.21 0.45 17.63
N THR A 11 6.57 0.54 16.35
CA THR A 11 7.78 1.22 15.88
C THR A 11 7.42 2.29 14.88
N THR A 12 7.96 3.49 15.09
CA THR A 12 7.73 4.66 14.26
C THR A 12 9.05 5.27 13.80
N CYS A 13 9.15 5.70 12.55
CA CYS A 13 10.31 6.45 12.05
C CYS A 13 9.91 7.66 11.20
N GLY A 14 10.78 8.67 11.15
CA GLY A 14 10.67 9.77 10.20
C GLY A 14 11.31 9.39 8.86
N ALA A 15 10.52 9.34 7.79
CA ALA A 15 11.02 8.94 6.47
C ALA A 15 11.97 9.97 5.84
N SER A 16 11.74 11.27 6.11
CA SER A 16 12.44 12.37 5.45
C SER A 16 13.92 12.50 5.83
N ASN A 17 14.32 12.01 7.01
CA ASN A 17 15.69 12.21 7.50
C ASN A 17 16.69 11.33 6.76
N VAL A 18 16.25 10.17 6.26
CA VAL A 18 17.08 9.21 5.51
C VAL A 18 17.61 9.78 4.20
N SER A 19 16.86 10.67 3.56
CA SER A 19 17.22 11.25 2.26
C SER A 19 17.85 12.65 2.38
N PHE A 20 18.29 13.07 3.56
CA PHE A 20 18.90 14.40 3.72
C PHE A 20 20.21 14.52 2.93
N GLY A 21 20.35 15.60 2.15
CA GLY A 21 21.53 15.84 1.31
C GLY A 21 21.57 15.06 -0.02
N LEU A 22 20.56 14.23 -0.31
CA LEU A 22 20.49 13.45 -1.55
C LEU A 22 19.52 14.10 -2.57
N PRO A 23 19.83 14.04 -3.88
CA PRO A 23 18.85 14.34 -4.93
C PRO A 23 17.78 13.25 -4.98
N GLU A 24 16.63 13.55 -5.58
CA GLU A 24 15.49 12.62 -5.72
C GLU A 24 15.16 11.93 -4.38
N ARG A 25 14.67 12.74 -3.44
CA ARG A 25 14.41 12.26 -2.07
C ARG A 25 13.21 11.31 -1.99
N ASN A 26 12.26 11.40 -2.92
CA ASN A 26 10.99 10.67 -2.81
C ASN A 26 11.16 9.18 -3.12
N GLY A 27 11.95 8.82 -4.13
CA GLY A 27 12.30 7.45 -4.43
C GLY A 27 13.16 6.81 -3.35
N ILE A 28 14.13 7.54 -2.77
CA ILE A 28 14.88 7.06 -1.60
C ILE A 28 13.94 6.80 -0.41
N ASN A 29 13.05 7.74 -0.10
CA ASN A 29 12.08 7.56 0.98
C ASN A 29 11.13 6.39 0.72
N ALA A 30 10.67 6.21 -0.52
CA ALA A 30 9.81 5.11 -0.94
C ALA A 30 10.48 3.74 -0.78
N GLY A 31 11.74 3.62 -1.23
CA GLY A 31 12.54 2.40 -1.05
C GLY A 31 12.80 2.09 0.42
N PHE A 32 13.22 3.09 1.20
CA PHE A 32 13.44 2.95 2.63
C PHE A 32 12.18 2.49 3.38
N LEU A 33 11.03 3.12 3.11
CA LEU A 33 9.76 2.77 3.76
C LEU A 33 9.35 1.32 3.48
N THR A 34 9.49 0.87 2.23
CA THR A 34 9.17 -0.52 1.85
C THR A 34 10.03 -1.52 2.65
N MET A 35 11.34 -1.27 2.74
CA MET A 35 12.27 -2.11 3.50
C MET A 35 12.00 -2.07 5.02
N ALA A 36 11.68 -0.90 5.55
CA ALA A 36 11.37 -0.71 6.96
C ALA A 36 10.07 -1.44 7.36
N ILE A 37 9.03 -1.36 6.52
CA ILE A 37 7.78 -2.13 6.69
C ILE A 37 8.07 -3.63 6.66
N ALA A 38 8.86 -4.10 5.69
CA ALA A 38 9.28 -5.51 5.62
C ALA A 38 10.04 -5.97 6.88
N SER A 39 10.80 -5.06 7.51
CA SER A 39 11.51 -5.30 8.76
C SER A 39 10.62 -5.26 10.02
N GLY A 40 9.33 -4.99 9.85
CA GLY A 40 8.33 -4.99 10.93
C GLY A 40 8.01 -3.62 11.51
N MET A 41 8.31 -2.54 10.79
CA MET A 41 7.88 -1.20 11.17
C MET A 41 6.36 -1.06 11.06
N THR A 42 5.74 -0.41 12.05
CA THR A 42 4.27 -0.29 12.14
C THR A 42 3.73 1.07 11.68
N SER A 43 4.52 2.14 11.79
CA SER A 43 4.10 3.49 11.36
C SER A 43 5.27 4.33 10.86
N ALA A 44 4.99 5.36 10.07
CA ALA A 44 5.99 6.31 9.62
C ALA A 44 5.44 7.74 9.58
N ILE A 45 6.28 8.71 9.94
CA ILE A 45 6.01 10.14 9.76
C ILE A 45 6.55 10.52 8.38
N THR A 46 5.65 10.84 7.46
CA THR A 46 5.99 11.20 6.07
C THR A 46 4.89 12.08 5.46
N ASN A 47 5.16 12.70 4.31
CA ASN A 47 4.20 13.52 3.60
C ASN A 47 3.29 12.66 2.71
N PRO A 48 1.97 12.55 3.00
CA PRO A 48 1.05 11.74 2.22
C PRO A 48 0.73 12.34 0.84
N LEU A 49 1.12 13.58 0.57
CA LEU A 49 0.93 14.21 -0.74
C LEU A 49 1.92 13.71 -1.79
N HIS A 50 3.00 13.02 -1.38
CA HIS A 50 3.92 12.38 -2.30
C HIS A 50 3.38 11.02 -2.72
N ALA A 51 2.82 10.96 -3.93
CA ALA A 51 2.19 9.76 -4.48
C ALA A 51 3.14 8.55 -4.55
N GLU A 52 4.44 8.76 -4.72
CA GLU A 52 5.44 7.69 -4.71
C GLU A 52 5.56 7.01 -3.35
N VAL A 53 5.63 7.80 -2.28
CA VAL A 53 5.69 7.30 -0.91
C VAL A 53 4.41 6.53 -0.56
N VAL A 54 3.24 7.07 -0.91
CA VAL A 54 1.96 6.39 -0.67
C VAL A 54 1.87 5.09 -1.47
N ARG A 55 2.28 5.11 -2.75
CA ARG A 55 2.34 3.89 -3.59
C ARG A 55 3.26 2.84 -2.98
N ALA A 56 4.43 3.23 -2.51
CA ALA A 56 5.38 2.31 -1.88
C ALA A 56 4.81 1.67 -0.61
N CYS A 57 4.17 2.45 0.27
CA CYS A 57 3.50 1.90 1.44
C CYS A 57 2.36 0.93 1.05
N MET A 58 1.52 1.28 0.08
CA MET A 58 0.44 0.40 -0.39
C MET A 58 0.99 -0.88 -1.03
N ALA A 59 2.08 -0.79 -1.78
CA ALA A 59 2.75 -1.95 -2.38
C ALA A 59 3.35 -2.85 -1.30
N ALA A 60 3.99 -2.25 -0.29
CA ALA A 60 4.51 -2.99 0.87
C ALA A 60 3.39 -3.72 1.63
N ASP A 61 2.24 -3.08 1.83
CA ASP A 61 1.07 -3.71 2.46
C ASP A 61 0.60 -4.94 1.67
N VAL A 62 0.57 -4.88 0.34
CA VAL A 62 0.25 -6.04 -0.51
C VAL A 62 1.28 -7.16 -0.32
N MET A 63 2.57 -6.83 -0.44
CA MET A 63 3.65 -7.82 -0.35
C MET A 63 3.75 -8.48 1.03
N MET A 64 3.38 -7.75 2.09
CA MET A 64 3.38 -8.25 3.47
C MET A 64 2.07 -8.97 3.85
N GLY A 65 1.09 -9.04 2.95
CA GLY A 65 -0.21 -9.67 3.21
C GLY A 65 -1.14 -8.85 4.11
N HIS A 66 -0.90 -7.54 4.24
CA HIS A 66 -1.73 -6.61 5.00
C HIS A 66 -2.90 -6.02 4.18
N ASP A 67 -2.96 -6.29 2.86
CA ASP A 67 -4.10 -5.95 1.98
C ASP A 67 -4.80 -7.23 1.48
N PRO A 68 -5.83 -7.73 2.20
CA PRO A 68 -6.60 -8.90 1.78
C PRO A 68 -7.15 -8.73 0.36
N ASP A 69 -6.99 -9.77 -0.45
CA ASP A 69 -7.38 -9.79 -1.87
C ASP A 69 -6.80 -8.65 -2.73
N CYS A 70 -5.73 -7.98 -2.26
CA CYS A 70 -5.19 -6.75 -2.86
C CYS A 70 -6.27 -5.67 -3.08
N ALA A 71 -7.31 -5.67 -2.24
CA ALA A 71 -8.53 -4.92 -2.52
C ALA A 71 -8.31 -3.41 -2.49
N ARG A 72 -7.45 -2.90 -1.58
CA ARG A 72 -7.11 -1.46 -1.52
C ARG A 72 -6.26 -1.07 -2.71
N TRP A 73 -5.28 -1.91 -3.08
CA TRP A 73 -4.44 -1.70 -4.26
C TRP A 73 -5.26 -1.62 -5.55
N ILE A 74 -6.06 -2.65 -5.82
CA ILE A 74 -6.89 -2.73 -7.03
C ILE A 74 -7.86 -1.54 -7.08
N ARG A 75 -8.54 -1.22 -5.97
CA ARG A 75 -9.47 -0.08 -5.94
C ARG A 75 -8.80 1.25 -6.29
N LYS A 76 -7.54 1.44 -5.90
CA LYS A 76 -6.81 2.69 -6.11
C LYS A 76 -6.24 2.82 -7.52
N PHE A 77 -5.75 1.73 -8.12
CA PHE A 77 -5.02 1.75 -9.40
C PHE A 77 -5.78 1.14 -10.57
N ARG A 78 -6.97 0.58 -10.34
CA ARG A 78 -7.84 0.14 -11.43
C ARG A 78 -8.28 1.35 -12.25
N GLU A 79 -7.87 1.36 -13.51
CA GLU A 79 -8.41 2.29 -14.49
C GLU A 79 -9.91 2.03 -14.66
N VAL A 80 -10.71 3.09 -14.57
CA VAL A 80 -12.10 3.03 -15.02
C VAL A 80 -12.02 2.95 -16.54
N PRO A 81 -12.61 1.93 -17.20
CA PRO A 81 -12.67 1.93 -18.65
C PRO A 81 -13.28 3.26 -19.08
N THR A 82 -12.53 4.04 -19.86
CA THR A 82 -13.11 5.17 -20.57
C THR A 82 -14.25 4.60 -21.39
N MET A 83 -15.47 5.09 -21.14
CA MET A 83 -16.64 4.71 -21.93
C MET A 83 -16.30 5.07 -23.38
N GLY A 84 -15.88 4.09 -24.17
CA GLY A 84 -15.77 4.22 -25.61
C GLY A 84 -17.15 4.59 -26.14
N ALA A 85 -17.18 5.39 -27.20
CA ALA A 85 -18.41 5.88 -27.83
C ALA A 85 -19.34 4.78 -28.38
N ASP A 86 -19.02 3.49 -28.19
CA ASP A 86 -19.81 2.35 -28.61
C ASP A 86 -20.16 1.50 -27.39
N GLY A 87 -21.45 1.55 -27.01
CA GLY A 87 -21.99 0.99 -25.77
C GLY A 87 -21.95 -0.53 -25.66
N GLU A 88 -20.78 -1.11 -25.40
CA GLU A 88 -20.67 -2.46 -24.87
C GLU A 88 -20.21 -2.46 -23.41
N MET A 89 -21.18 -2.68 -22.52
CA MET A 89 -20.99 -2.84 -21.09
C MET A 89 -20.19 -4.11 -20.82
N GLY A 90 -18.91 -3.93 -20.46
CA GLY A 90 -18.00 -5.00 -20.06
C GLY A 90 -18.63 -5.92 -19.01
N ARG A 91 -18.86 -7.18 -19.40
CA ARG A 91 -19.42 -8.24 -18.57
C ARG A 91 -18.59 -8.46 -17.30
N GLY A 92 -19.28 -8.49 -16.15
CA GLY A 92 -18.95 -9.44 -15.10
C GLY A 92 -18.65 -8.89 -13.70
N ARG A 93 -19.65 -8.29 -13.03
CA ARG A 93 -19.76 -8.41 -11.57
C ARG A 93 -20.53 -9.70 -11.30
N ARG A 94 -19.83 -10.83 -11.11
CA ARG A 94 -20.47 -12.03 -10.55
C ARG A 94 -20.73 -11.76 -9.07
N GLU A 95 -21.95 -11.37 -8.74
CA GLU A 95 -22.45 -11.43 -7.37
C GLU A 95 -22.39 -12.89 -6.91
N ILE A 96 -21.46 -13.19 -6.01
CA ILE A 96 -21.47 -14.45 -5.27
C ILE A 96 -22.63 -14.34 -4.28
N GLY A 97 -23.75 -14.96 -4.65
CA GLY A 97 -24.98 -14.99 -3.86
C GLY A 97 -24.72 -15.50 -2.44
N LYS A 98 -25.34 -14.81 -1.47
CA LYS A 98 -25.55 -15.27 -0.09
C LYS A 98 -26.03 -16.73 -0.10
N ARG A 99 -25.14 -17.69 0.15
CA ARG A 99 -25.55 -19.04 0.54
C ARG A 99 -25.88 -19.02 2.03
N ARG A 100 -27.17 -18.81 2.31
CA ARG A 100 -27.82 -19.30 3.54
C ARG A 100 -27.57 -20.81 3.68
N ARG A 101 -27.06 -21.23 4.83
CA ARG A 101 -27.34 -22.52 5.50
C ARG A 101 -27.26 -22.24 7.01
N VAL A 102 -28.42 -22.14 7.66
CA VAL A 102 -28.99 -23.14 8.61
C VAL A 102 -27.98 -23.53 9.68
#